data_AF-D2U4K5-F1
#
_entry.id   AF-D2U4K5-F1
#
_cell.length_a   1.000
_cell.length_b   1.000
_cell.length_c   1.000
_cell.angle_alpha   90.00
_cell.angle_beta   90.00
_cell.angle_gamma   90.00
#
_symmetry.space_group_name_H-M   'P 1'
#
loop_
_entity.id
_entity.type
_entity.pdbx_description
1 polymer ?
#
loop_
_entity_poly.entity_id
_entity_poly.type
_entity_poly.pdbx_seq_one_letter_code
_entity_poly.pdbx_strand_id
1 'polypeptide(L)'
;MLSTPAFLALAMQCAPSVHPDTVLDIARVESGFNPYAIAEIIPKSERQPDKPNVISYHPKTDADAIRLINQIEQKKRRYSVGLMQITSTNFNL
;
A
#
# COMPACT_ATOMS: atom_id res chain seq x y z
N MET A 1 -4.02 -7.28 -10.85
CA MET A 1 -4.82 -6.15 -10.33
C MET A 1 -6.19 -6.70 -9.95
N LEU A 2 -6.76 -6.24 -8.85
CA LEU A 2 -8.10 -6.62 -8.43
C LEU A 2 -9.12 -5.92 -9.33
N SER A 3 -10.22 -6.61 -9.67
CA SER A 3 -11.28 -6.00 -10.48
C SER A 3 -12.13 -5.04 -9.63
N THR A 4 -12.68 -4.00 -10.27
CA THR A 4 -13.56 -3.02 -9.62
C THR A 4 -14.75 -3.67 -8.88
N PRO A 5 -15.47 -4.66 -9.45
CA PRO A 5 -16.58 -5.30 -8.74
C PRO A 5 -16.11 -6.11 -7.53
N ALA A 6 -14.97 -6.82 -7.63
CA ALA A 6 -14.43 -7.58 -6.52
C ALA A 6 -14.01 -6.67 -5.37
N PHE A 7 -13.38 -5.53 -5.68
CA PHE A 7 -13.04 -4.53 -4.68
C PHE A 7 -14.27 -3.91 -4.04
N LEU A 8 -15.30 -3.57 -4.82
CA LEU A 8 -16.53 -2.98 -4.31
C LEU A 8 -17.26 -3.94 -3.35
N ALA A 9 -17.32 -5.23 -3.69
CA ALA A 9 -17.90 -6.24 -2.81
C ALA A 9 -17.16 -6.30 -1.46
N LEU A 10 -15.82 -6.24 -1.47
CA LEU A 10 -15.03 -6.18 -0.24
C LEU A 10 -15.30 -4.90 0.55
N ALA A 11 -15.38 -3.75 -0.12
CA ALA A 11 -15.63 -2.48 0.53
C ALA A 11 -17.03 -2.40 1.16
N MET A 12 -18.06 -2.97 0.51
CA MET A 12 -19.40 -3.07 1.09
C MET A 12 -19.43 -3.93 2.37
N GLN A 13 -18.57 -4.94 2.47
CA GLN A 13 -18.47 -5.79 3.65
C GLN A 13 -17.65 -5.14 4.78
N CYS A 14 -16.58 -4.43 4.45
CA CYS A 14 -15.60 -3.94 5.44
C CYS A 14 -15.78 -2.46 5.80
N ALA A 15 -16.43 -1.66 4.96
CA ALA A 15 -16.62 -0.22 5.14
C ALA A 15 -18.02 0.24 4.67
N PRO A 16 -19.12 -0.36 5.17
CA PRO A 16 -20.48 -0.07 4.69
C PRO A 16 -20.93 1.39 4.95
N SER A 17 -20.27 2.10 5.85
CA SER A 17 -20.54 3.52 6.14
C SER A 17 -19.83 4.50 5.20
N VAL A 18 -18.98 4.02 4.28
CA VAL A 18 -18.23 4.85 3.34
C VAL A 18 -18.86 4.74 1.95
N HIS A 19 -19.02 5.87 1.26
CA HIS A 19 -19.60 5.87 -0.08
C HIS A 19 -18.75 5.03 -1.06
N PRO A 20 -19.35 4.16 -1.88
CA PRO A 20 -18.66 3.34 -2.89
C PRO A 20 -17.66 4.08 -3.77
N ASP A 21 -18.03 5.26 -4.25
CA ASP A 21 -17.15 6.06 -5.11
C ASP A 21 -15.89 6.49 -4.37
N THR A 22 -16.00 6.84 -3.08
CA THR A 22 -14.84 7.25 -2.27
C THR A 22 -13.83 6.13 -2.11
N VAL A 23 -14.28 4.91 -1.76
CA VAL A 23 -13.36 3.77 -1.61
C VAL A 23 -12.73 3.39 -2.96
N LEU A 24 -13.50 3.47 -4.06
CA LEU A 24 -13.02 3.20 -5.41
C LEU A 24 -11.96 4.19 -5.87
N ASP A 25 -12.19 5.48 -5.65
CA ASP A 25 -11.27 6.53 -6.05
C ASP A 25 -9.96 6.46 -5.25
N ILE A 26 -10.03 6.19 -3.95
CA ILE A 26 -8.83 5.98 -3.13
C ILE A 26 -8.05 4.77 -3.65
N ALA A 27 -8.67 3.60 -3.83
CA ALA A 27 -7.96 2.41 -4.29
C ALA A 27 -7.33 2.58 -5.68
N ARG A 28 -8.00 3.34 -6.56
CA ARG A 28 -7.48 3.67 -7.90
C ARG A 28 -6.25 4.58 -7.81
N VAL A 29 -6.30 5.65 -7.02
CA VAL A 29 -5.19 6.61 -6.89
C VAL A 29 -4.00 6.00 -6.15
N GLU A 30 -4.26 5.26 -5.07
CA GLU A 30 -3.20 4.77 -4.18
C GLU A 30 -2.43 3.58 -4.76
N SER A 31 -3.10 2.69 -5.49
CA SER A 31 -2.46 1.44 -5.97
C SER A 31 -2.82 1.03 -7.38
N GLY A 32 -3.74 1.74 -8.04
CA GLY A 32 -4.35 1.26 -9.27
C GLY A 32 -5.01 -0.10 -9.11
N PHE A 33 -5.58 -0.42 -7.94
CA PHE A 33 -6.08 -1.76 -7.61
C PHE A 33 -4.99 -2.87 -7.64
N ASN A 34 -3.72 -2.55 -7.42
CA ASN A 34 -2.68 -3.55 -7.21
C ASN A 34 -2.64 -3.97 -5.73
N PRO A 35 -3.06 -5.21 -5.38
CA PRO A 35 -3.09 -5.64 -3.98
C PRO A 35 -1.70 -5.79 -3.36
N TYR A 36 -0.64 -5.83 -4.16
CA TYR A 36 0.74 -5.99 -3.69
C TYR A 36 1.56 -4.71 -3.80
N ALA A 37 0.97 -3.56 -4.12
CA ALA A 37 1.70 -2.29 -4.16
C ALA A 37 2.35 -1.98 -2.81
N ILE A 38 3.66 -1.72 -2.80
CA ILE A 38 4.42 -1.37 -1.60
C ILE A 38 5.18 -0.06 -1.84
N ALA A 39 5.09 0.85 -0.89
CA ALA A 39 5.85 2.09 -0.85
C ALA A 39 6.80 2.06 0.35
N GLU A 40 8.11 1.89 0.12
CA GLU A 40 9.13 2.04 1.16
C GLU A 40 9.38 3.53 1.43
N ILE A 41 9.25 3.96 2.69
CA ILE A 41 9.38 5.36 3.10
C ILE A 41 10.81 5.62 3.56
N ILE A 42 11.50 6.55 2.87
CA ILE A 42 12.86 6.93 3.22
C ILE A 42 12.87 7.83 4.47
N PRO A 43 13.60 7.44 5.54
CA PRO A 43 13.74 8.23 6.75
C PRO A 43 14.32 9.60 6.45
N LYS A 44 13.90 10.64 7.21
CA LYS A 44 14.35 12.02 6.97
C LYS A 44 15.88 12.15 6.94
N SER A 45 16.59 11.39 7.76
CA SER A 45 18.06 11.34 7.84
C SER A 45 18.74 10.83 6.57
N GLU A 46 18.02 10.12 5.71
CA GLU A 46 18.54 9.47 4.50
C GLU A 46 18.00 10.11 3.21
N ARG A 47 17.16 11.15 3.32
CA ARG A 47 16.59 11.87 2.18
C ARG A 47 17.65 12.72 1.51
N GLN A 48 17.57 12.80 0.19
CA GLN A 48 18.40 13.68 -0.63
C GLN A 48 17.50 14.73 -1.29
N PRO A 49 17.96 15.99 -1.45
CA PRO A 49 17.14 17.10 -1.96
C PRO A 49 16.44 16.80 -3.28
N ASP A 50 17.11 16.07 -4.18
CA ASP A 50 16.64 15.80 -5.55
C ASP A 50 16.24 14.34 -5.77
N LYS A 51 15.90 13.60 -4.70
CA LYS A 51 15.46 12.21 -4.79
C LYS A 51 14.05 12.02 -4.23
N PRO A 52 13.27 11.08 -4.79
CA PRO A 52 12.00 10.67 -4.20
C PRO A 52 12.18 10.23 -2.73
N ASN A 53 11.24 10.63 -1.89
CA ASN A 53 11.21 10.22 -0.47
C ASN A 53 10.62 8.82 -0.26
N VAL A 54 10.23 8.16 -1.35
CA VAL A 54 9.58 6.85 -1.37
C VAL A 54 10.17 6.03 -2.51
N ILE A 55 10.35 4.73 -2.28
CA ILE A 55 10.64 3.74 -3.33
C ILE A 55 9.41 2.88 -3.53
N SER A 56 8.89 2.87 -4.75
CA SER A 56 7.70 2.09 -5.12
C SER A 56 8.07 0.72 -5.65
N TYR A 57 7.35 -0.30 -5.20
CA TYR A 57 7.51 -1.68 -5.59
C TYR A 57 6.18 -2.28 -6.01
N HIS A 58 6.23 -3.15 -7.03
CA HIS A 58 5.06 -3.88 -7.54
C HIS A 58 5.37 -5.38 -7.68
N PRO A 59 5.53 -6.10 -6.54
CA PRO A 59 5.60 -7.56 -6.54
C PRO A 59 4.43 -8.19 -7.28
N LYS A 60 4.69 -9.35 -7.89
CA LYS A 60 3.66 -10.10 -8.62
C LYS A 60 2.94 -11.12 -7.74
N THR A 61 3.55 -11.50 -6.62
CA THR A 61 3.05 -12.52 -5.70
C THR A 61 3.06 -12.00 -4.26
N ASP A 62 2.24 -12.62 -3.42
CA ASP A 62 2.24 -12.44 -1.98
C ASP A 62 3.60 -12.80 -1.37
N ALA A 63 4.19 -13.93 -1.79
CA ALA A 63 5.50 -14.36 -1.30
C ALA A 63 6.60 -13.33 -1.60
N ASP A 64 6.58 -12.71 -2.78
CA ASP A 64 7.55 -11.67 -3.16
C ASP A 64 7.33 -10.40 -2.33
N ALA A 65 6.06 -10.02 -2.10
CA ALA A 65 5.69 -8.88 -1.28
C ALA A 65 6.17 -9.06 0.18
N ILE A 66 5.94 -10.22 0.78
CA ILE A 66 6.40 -10.53 2.13
C ILE A 66 7.92 -10.52 2.23
N ARG A 67 8.64 -11.09 1.26
CA ARG A 67 10.11 -11.04 1.25
C ARG A 67 10.63 -9.60 1.19
N LEU A 68 10.02 -8.76 0.37
CA LEU A 68 10.38 -7.34 0.28
C LEU A 68 10.08 -6.59 1.59
N ILE A 69 8.90 -6.81 2.19
CA ILE A 69 8.54 -6.21 3.48
C ILE A 69 9.57 -6.56 4.55
N ASN A 70 9.96 -7.83 4.67
CA ASN A 70 10.98 -8.27 5.63
C ASN A 70 12.32 -7.54 5.40
N GLN A 71 12.72 -7.29 4.15
CA GLN A 71 13.94 -6.51 3.84
C GLN A 71 13.80 -5.05 4.26
N ILE A 72 12.63 -4.43 4.08
CA ILE A 72 12.37 -3.05 4.51
C ILE A 72 12.42 -2.95 6.05
N GLU A 73 11.82 -3.92 6.74
CA GLU A 73 11.82 -3.98 8.20
C GLU A 73 13.22 -4.19 8.78
N GLN A 74 14.07 -5.00 8.14
CA GLN A 74 15.48 -5.15 8.52
C GLN A 74 16.26 -3.83 8.43
N LYS A 75 15.90 -2.95 7.47
CA LYS A 75 16.44 -1.59 7.38
C LYS A 75 15.83 -0.62 8.42
N LYS A 76 14.88 -1.08 9.24
CA LYS A 76 14.09 -0.27 10.19
C LYS A 76 13.35 0.89 9.51
N ARG A 77 12.94 0.70 8.26
CA ARG A 77 12.19 1.70 7.49
C ARG A 77 10.70 1.42 7.57
N ARG A 78 9.90 2.48 7.49
CA ARG A 78 8.44 2.37 7.37
C ARG A 78 8.07 2.08 5.92
N TYR A 79 6.92 1.47 5.74
CA TYR A 79 6.35 1.21 4.43
C TYR A 79 4.82 1.33 4.46
N SER A 80 4.22 1.60 3.29
CA SER A 80 2.78 1.50 3.04
C SER A 80 2.50 0.31 2.11
N VAL A 81 1.36 -0.37 2.29
CA VAL A 81 1.02 -1.58 1.52
C VAL A 81 -0.41 -1.57 0.97
N GLY A 82 -0.57 -2.32 -0.11
CA GLY A 82 -1.85 -2.81 -0.59
C GLY A 82 -2.72 -1.75 -1.25
N LEU A 83 -4.00 -2.09 -1.36
CA LEU A 83 -4.97 -1.35 -2.19
C LEU A 83 -5.12 0.11 -1.79
N MET A 84 -5.01 0.40 -0.49
CA MET A 84 -5.24 1.70 0.12
C MET A 84 -3.96 2.30 0.72
N GLN A 85 -2.79 1.74 0.40
CA GLN A 85 -1.47 2.19 0.88
C GLN A 85 -1.40 2.45 2.39
N ILE A 86 -1.93 1.52 3.20
CA ILE A 86 -1.92 1.64 4.66
C ILE A 86 -0.49 1.55 5.18
N THR A 87 -0.04 2.58 5.90
CA THR A 87 1.30 2.60 6.48
C THR A 87 1.43 1.62 7.63
N SER A 88 2.53 0.86 7.66
CA SER A 88 3.01 -0.05 8.72
C SER A 88 2.83 0.41 10.16
N THR A 89 2.79 1.72 10.42
CA THR A 89 2.44 2.26 11.75
C THR A 89 1.01 2.00 12.19
N ASN A 90 0.13 1.55 11.29
CA ASN A 90 -1.27 1.25 11.56
C ASN A 90 -1.56 -0.26 11.57
N PHE A 91 -0.54 -1.13 11.66
CA PHE A 91 -0.76 -2.59 11.69
C PHE A 91 -0.92 -3.17 13.10
N ASN A 92 -0.56 -2.40 14.13
CA ASN A 92 -0.73 -2.81 15.53
C ASN A 92 -2.02 -2.25 16.14
N LEU A 93 -3.07 -2.12 15.31
CA LEU A 93 -4.40 -1.71 15.77
C LEU A 93 -5.05 -2.79 16.64
#